data_AF-A0A0C3PGA1-F1
#
_entry.id   AF-A0A0C3PGA1-F1
#
_cell.length_a   1.000
_cell.length_b   1.000
_cell.length_c   1.000
_cell.angle_alpha   90.00
_cell.angle_beta   90.00
_cell.angle_gamma   90.00
#
_symmetry.space_group_name_H-M   'P 1'
#
loop_
_entity.id
_entity.type
_entity.pdbx_description
1 polymer ?
#
loop_
_entity_poly.entity_id
_entity_poly.type
_entity_poly.pdbx_seq_one_letter_code
_entity_poly.pdbx_strand_id
1 'polypeptide(L)'
;MADRPTSEVLAAAATAAVQRSRSPNTCNSEEQEYEKRLHFRRLIDPGIFRPNSRDQALASLKTLLKIANNLLDEPDNPKFQQFKPTNNLIKRQLIDPKGALEYAIELGFRAEVKDFQPYYVFNPRHRTDLRIGAAILEEVIDLEEKKQERLKRSRAEERAAAAAAAQNVKLAFLDDRKTKALRDSRERARQNANGGHQTPSHTASDRDTSPLPEIGMPGIGHSLASPDPDVDQHE
;
A
#
# COMPACT_ATOMS: atom_id res chain seq x y z
N MET A 1 32.95 -28.19 -50.19
CA MET A 1 32.54 -28.15 -48.77
C MET A 1 32.57 -26.69 -48.35
N ALA A 2 31.40 -26.09 -48.10
CA ALA A 2 31.31 -24.68 -47.73
C ALA A 2 31.68 -24.54 -46.24
N ASP A 3 32.76 -23.80 -45.97
CA ASP A 3 33.21 -23.48 -44.62
C ASP A 3 32.12 -22.71 -43.88
N ARG A 4 31.69 -23.25 -42.73
CA ARG A 4 30.73 -22.57 -41.86
C ARG A 4 31.50 -21.52 -41.04
N PRO A 5 31.07 -20.25 -41.04
CA PRO A 5 31.73 -19.22 -40.23
C PRO A 5 31.64 -19.59 -38.76
N THR A 6 32.77 -19.49 -38.05
CA THR A 6 32.89 -19.75 -36.61
C THR A 6 32.06 -18.73 -35.81
N SER A 7 31.51 -19.14 -34.66
CA SER A 7 30.58 -18.31 -33.88
C SER A 7 31.17 -16.97 -33.43
N GLU A 8 32.49 -16.90 -33.23
CA GLU A 8 33.20 -15.66 -32.90
C GLU A 8 33.15 -14.63 -34.04
N VAL A 9 33.21 -15.08 -35.31
CA VAL A 9 33.13 -14.18 -36.47
C VAL A 9 31.70 -13.63 -36.62
N LEU A 10 30.69 -14.45 -36.30
CA LEU A 10 29.30 -14.01 -36.26
C LEU A 10 29.04 -13.03 -35.10
N ALA A 11 29.63 -13.26 -33.93
CA ALA A 11 29.53 -12.35 -32.78
C ALA A 11 30.26 -11.01 -33.00
N ALA A 12 31.43 -11.05 -33.62
CA ALA A 12 32.19 -9.84 -34.00
C ALA A 12 31.47 -9.03 -35.09
N ALA A 13 30.85 -9.71 -36.08
CA ALA A 13 30.04 -9.04 -37.10
C ALA A 13 28.78 -8.40 -36.50
N ALA A 14 28.12 -9.05 -35.53
CA ALA A 14 26.95 -8.52 -34.84
C ALA A 14 27.28 -7.27 -34.02
N THR A 15 28.39 -7.28 -33.27
CA THR A 15 28.83 -6.11 -32.47
C THR A 15 29.28 -4.94 -33.36
N ALA A 16 29.99 -5.21 -34.47
CA ALA A 16 30.38 -4.18 -35.44
C ALA A 16 29.17 -3.57 -36.18
N ALA A 17 28.11 -4.37 -36.43
CA ALA A 17 26.87 -3.87 -37.02
C ALA A 17 26.11 -2.93 -36.06
N VAL A 18 26.07 -3.26 -34.76
CA VAL A 18 25.49 -2.40 -33.71
C VAL A 18 26.29 -1.10 -33.54
N GLN A 19 27.61 -1.14 -33.68
CA GLN A 19 28.44 0.07 -33.61
C GLN A 19 28.29 0.97 -34.84
N ARG A 20 28.07 0.40 -36.04
CA ARG A 20 27.84 1.19 -37.27
C ARG A 20 26.45 1.83 -37.35
N SER A 21 25.43 1.23 -36.73
CA SER A 21 24.09 1.81 -36.67
C SER A 21 23.94 2.89 -35.58
N ARG A 22 24.87 2.95 -34.62
CA ARG A 22 24.90 3.94 -33.55
C ARG A 22 25.48 5.26 -34.07
N SER A 23 24.60 6.12 -34.60
CA SER A 23 24.99 7.49 -34.95
C SER A 23 25.44 8.24 -33.68
N PRO A 24 26.52 9.04 -33.72
CA PRO A 24 27.00 9.77 -32.53
C PRO A 24 25.97 10.73 -31.94
N ASN A 25 24.96 11.15 -32.73
CA ASN A 25 23.86 12.00 -32.28
C ASN A 25 22.81 11.28 -31.42
N THR A 26 22.68 9.95 -31.49
CA THR A 26 21.65 9.23 -30.71
C THR A 26 22.05 9.04 -29.24
N CYS A 27 23.36 8.88 -28.96
CA CYS A 27 23.87 8.70 -27.59
C CYS A 27 23.55 9.92 -26.70
N ASN A 28 23.77 11.13 -27.22
CA ASN A 28 23.49 12.37 -26.49
C ASN A 28 21.99 12.57 -26.24
N SER A 29 21.12 12.07 -27.13
CA SER A 29 19.66 12.17 -26.97
C SER A 29 19.16 11.21 -25.89
N GLU A 30 19.67 9.98 -25.85
CA GLU A 30 19.30 8.97 -24.85
C GLU A 30 19.69 9.41 -23.42
N GLU A 31 20.87 10.02 -23.27
CA GLU A 31 21.33 10.57 -22.00
C GLU A 31 20.44 11.72 -21.52
N GLN A 32 20.07 12.65 -22.41
CA GLN A 32 19.15 13.74 -22.09
C GLN A 32 17.78 13.23 -21.68
N GLU A 33 17.24 12.22 -22.38
CA GLU A 33 15.97 11.59 -21.99
C GLU A 33 16.06 10.93 -20.61
N TYR A 34 17.17 10.25 -20.32
CA TYR A 34 17.39 9.62 -19.03
C TYR A 34 17.44 10.66 -17.89
N GLU A 35 18.18 11.75 -18.07
CA GLU A 35 18.24 12.85 -17.11
C GLU A 35 16.86 13.48 -16.89
N LYS A 36 16.08 13.67 -17.97
CA LYS A 36 14.72 14.18 -17.89
C LYS A 36 13.79 13.24 -17.14
N ARG A 37 13.86 11.93 -17.38
CA ARG A 37 13.10 10.92 -16.63
C ARG A 37 13.42 10.96 -15.14
N LEU A 38 14.70 11.04 -14.79
CA LEU A 38 15.14 11.18 -13.40
C LEU A 38 14.62 12.49 -12.78
N HIS A 39 14.65 13.59 -13.53
CA HIS A 39 14.12 14.87 -13.09
C HIS A 39 12.62 14.78 -12.78
N PHE A 40 11.82 14.22 -13.69
CA PHE A 40 10.38 14.02 -13.46
C PHE A 40 10.10 13.12 -12.25
N ARG A 41 10.84 12.03 -12.05
CA ARG A 41 10.70 11.20 -10.84
C ARG A 41 11.01 11.97 -9.56
N ARG A 42 12.02 12.84 -9.58
CA ARG A 42 12.33 13.73 -8.45
C ARG A 42 11.25 14.78 -8.21
N LEU A 43 10.46 15.19 -9.20
CA LEU A 43 9.32 16.06 -8.95
C LEU A 43 8.17 15.31 -8.29
N ILE A 44 8.01 14.02 -8.57
CA ILE A 44 6.91 13.22 -8.04
C ILE A 44 7.16 12.83 -6.59
N ASP A 45 8.26 12.14 -6.28
CA ASP A 45 8.45 11.53 -4.95
C ASP A 45 8.68 12.58 -3.84
N PRO A 46 9.75 13.39 -3.87
CA PRO A 46 9.94 14.43 -2.86
C PRO A 46 9.05 15.66 -3.09
N GLY A 47 8.60 15.92 -4.34
CA GLY A 47 7.81 17.12 -4.66
C GLY A 47 6.30 16.97 -4.44
N ILE A 48 5.70 15.83 -4.81
CA ILE A 48 4.24 15.63 -4.71
C ILE A 48 3.88 14.66 -3.57
N PHE A 49 4.52 13.50 -3.46
CA PHE A 49 4.13 12.51 -2.46
C PHE A 49 4.50 12.88 -1.03
N ARG A 50 5.66 13.52 -0.82
CA ARG A 50 6.11 13.88 0.53
C ARG A 50 5.26 14.97 1.22
N PRO A 51 4.87 16.08 0.55
CA PRO A 51 4.10 17.12 1.21
C PRO A 51 2.58 16.89 1.24
N ASN A 52 2.04 15.95 0.46
CA ASN A 52 0.59 15.73 0.34
C ASN A 52 0.19 14.34 0.86
N SER A 53 -1.10 14.15 1.15
CA SER A 53 -1.63 12.81 1.42
C SER A 53 -1.52 11.92 0.16
N ARG A 54 -1.31 10.61 0.34
CA ARG A 54 -1.17 9.68 -0.80
C ARG A 54 -2.37 9.72 -1.76
N ASP A 55 -3.58 9.81 -1.21
CA ASP A 55 -4.80 9.85 -2.03
C ASP A 55 -4.92 11.16 -2.82
N GLN A 56 -4.53 12.28 -2.21
CA GLN A 56 -4.49 13.57 -2.91
C GLN A 56 -3.41 13.59 -4.00
N ALA A 57 -2.20 13.11 -3.69
CA ALA A 57 -1.12 12.97 -4.65
C ALA A 57 -1.53 12.12 -5.86
N LEU A 58 -2.13 10.95 -5.62
CA LEU A 58 -2.65 10.10 -6.70
C LEU A 58 -3.72 10.79 -7.55
N ALA A 59 -4.65 11.51 -6.92
CA ALA A 59 -5.66 12.26 -7.64
C ALA A 59 -5.04 13.37 -8.52
N SER A 60 -4.00 14.04 -8.03
CA SER A 60 -3.22 15.03 -8.77
C SER A 60 -2.52 14.40 -9.98
N LEU A 61 -1.80 13.29 -9.78
CA LEU A 61 -1.07 12.58 -10.83
C LEU A 61 -2.02 12.07 -11.93
N LYS A 62 -3.17 11.52 -11.57
CA LYS A 62 -4.19 11.08 -12.54
C LYS A 62 -4.73 12.23 -13.39
N THR A 63 -4.92 13.40 -12.79
CA THR A 63 -5.38 14.59 -13.51
C THR A 63 -4.30 15.15 -14.42
N LEU A 64 -3.04 15.18 -13.98
CA LEU A 64 -1.90 15.53 -14.84
C LEU A 64 -1.79 14.58 -16.03
N LEU A 65 -1.89 13.28 -15.79
CA LEU A 65 -1.84 12.27 -16.85
C LEU A 65 -2.98 12.46 -17.86
N LYS A 66 -4.20 12.71 -17.38
CA LYS A 66 -5.35 12.97 -18.25
C LYS A 66 -5.13 14.22 -19.12
N ILE A 67 -4.58 15.29 -18.55
CA ILE A 67 -4.27 16.51 -19.32
C ILE A 67 -3.20 16.23 -20.37
N ALA A 68 -2.14 15.50 -19.99
CA ALA A 68 -1.06 15.14 -20.90
C ALA A 68 -1.55 14.24 -22.05
N ASN A 69 -2.36 13.21 -21.76
CA ASN A 69 -2.88 12.30 -22.78
C ASN A 69 -3.84 13.00 -23.73
N ASN A 70 -4.77 13.82 -23.24
CA ASN A 70 -5.67 14.61 -24.11
C ASN A 70 -4.89 15.51 -25.08
N LEU A 71 -3.77 16.08 -24.63
CA LEU A 71 -2.93 16.95 -25.45
C LEU A 71 -2.04 16.16 -26.43
N LEU A 72 -1.64 14.94 -26.08
CA LEU A 72 -0.92 14.03 -26.99
C LEU A 72 -1.84 13.48 -28.08
N ASP A 73 -3.09 13.17 -27.74
CA ASP A 73 -4.12 12.65 -28.63
C ASP A 73 -4.65 13.74 -29.58
N GLU A 74 -4.96 14.93 -29.05
CA GLU A 74 -5.50 16.07 -29.80
C GLU A 74 -4.61 17.32 -29.65
N PRO A 75 -3.46 17.38 -30.34
CA PRO A 75 -2.50 18.48 -30.19
C PRO A 75 -3.01 19.81 -30.73
N ASP A 76 -3.89 19.80 -31.74
CA ASP A 76 -4.36 21.01 -32.43
C ASP A 76 -5.59 21.65 -31.75
N ASN A 77 -6.16 20.98 -30.75
CA ASN A 77 -7.35 21.46 -30.06
C ASN A 77 -6.97 22.52 -29.01
N PRO A 78 -7.36 23.80 -29.19
CA PRO A 78 -6.95 24.88 -28.28
C PRO A 78 -7.51 24.69 -26.86
N LYS A 79 -8.55 23.86 -26.68
CA LYS A 79 -9.13 23.57 -25.37
C LYS A 79 -8.19 22.75 -24.48
N PHE A 80 -7.39 21.86 -25.06
CA PHE A 80 -6.45 21.00 -24.30
C PHE A 80 -5.08 21.64 -24.14
N GLN A 81 -4.74 22.61 -24.99
CA GLN A 81 -3.52 23.39 -24.87
C GLN A 81 -3.54 24.33 -23.66
N GLN A 82 -4.70 24.64 -23.08
CA GLN A 82 -4.78 25.55 -21.94
C GLN A 82 -5.74 25.07 -20.86
N PHE A 83 -5.44 25.37 -19.60
CA PHE A 83 -6.37 25.17 -18.50
C PHE A 83 -6.49 26.41 -17.61
N LYS A 84 -7.70 26.61 -17.07
CA LYS A 84 -7.99 27.69 -16.13
C LYS A 84 -7.72 27.23 -14.71
N PRO A 85 -6.98 28.02 -13.90
CA PRO A 85 -6.80 27.73 -12.49
C PRO A 85 -8.08 27.85 -11.68
N THR A 86 -9.07 28.61 -12.15
CA THR A 86 -10.36 28.79 -11.50
C THR A 86 -11.27 27.55 -11.54
N ASN A 87 -10.95 26.55 -12.38
CA ASN A 87 -11.76 25.32 -12.42
C ASN A 87 -11.59 24.54 -11.11
N ASN A 88 -12.69 24.26 -10.39
CA ASN A 88 -12.67 23.59 -9.09
C ASN A 88 -11.87 22.28 -9.07
N LEU A 89 -11.95 21.48 -10.14
CA LEU A 89 -11.21 20.22 -10.24
C LEU A 89 -9.71 20.48 -10.36
N ILE A 90 -9.32 21.40 -11.25
CA ILE A 90 -7.92 21.81 -11.46
C ILE A 90 -7.35 22.46 -10.20
N LYS A 91 -8.12 23.34 -9.54
CA LYS A 91 -7.71 24.00 -8.32
C LYS A 91 -7.38 22.98 -7.23
N ARG A 92 -8.33 22.09 -6.92
CA ARG A 92 -8.19 21.08 -5.86
C ARG A 92 -7.08 20.06 -6.13
N GLN A 93 -6.84 19.72 -7.40
CA GLN A 93 -5.94 18.63 -7.78
C GLN A 93 -4.57 19.10 -8.27
N LEU A 94 -4.41 20.32 -8.79
CA LEU A 94 -3.14 20.80 -9.32
C LEU A 94 -2.60 22.03 -8.60
N ILE A 95 -3.46 22.93 -8.11
CA ILE A 95 -3.03 24.21 -7.54
C ILE A 95 -2.87 24.13 -6.02
N ASP A 96 -3.87 23.57 -5.34
CA ASP A 96 -3.86 23.43 -3.89
C ASP A 96 -2.79 22.41 -3.42
N PRO A 97 -2.57 21.26 -4.10
CA PRO A 97 -1.52 20.31 -3.74
C PRO A 97 -0.14 20.83 -4.15
N LYS A 98 0.81 20.79 -3.21
CA LYS A 98 2.19 21.24 -3.47
C LYS A 98 2.89 20.33 -4.47
N GLY A 99 3.69 20.88 -5.39
CA GLY A 99 4.49 20.13 -6.35
C GLY A 99 3.76 19.74 -7.64
N ALA A 100 2.42 19.67 -7.62
CA ALA A 100 1.64 19.23 -8.79
C ALA A 100 1.64 20.28 -9.92
N LEU A 101 1.58 21.56 -9.57
CA LEU A 101 1.66 22.66 -10.52
C LEU A 101 3.06 22.77 -11.13
N GLU A 102 4.09 22.59 -10.32
CA GLU A 102 5.49 22.58 -10.73
C GLU A 102 5.75 21.46 -11.74
N TYR A 103 5.18 20.28 -11.52
CA TYR A 103 5.21 19.21 -12.51
C TYR A 103 4.56 19.62 -13.84
N ALA A 104 3.39 20.29 -13.80
CA ALA A 104 2.76 20.80 -15.02
C ALA A 104 3.64 21.85 -15.73
N ILE A 105 4.35 22.68 -14.98
CA ILE A 105 5.28 23.66 -15.55
C ILE A 105 6.44 22.97 -16.29
N GLU A 106 6.98 21.90 -15.71
CA GLU A 106 8.04 21.09 -16.32
C GLU A 106 7.56 20.26 -17.52
N LEU A 107 6.27 19.89 -17.56
CA LEU A 107 5.64 19.35 -18.78
C LEU A 107 5.56 20.39 -19.91
N GLY A 108 5.69 21.69 -19.60
CA GLY A 108 5.69 22.77 -20.59
C GLY A 108 4.52 23.73 -20.50
N PHE A 109 3.72 23.69 -19.43
CA PHE A 109 2.67 24.69 -19.19
C PHE A 109 3.25 25.98 -18.60
N ARG A 110 2.89 27.12 -19.16
CA ARG A 110 3.33 28.45 -18.69
C ARG A 110 2.14 29.31 -18.32
N ALA A 111 2.28 30.10 -17.27
CA ALA A 111 1.24 31.02 -16.85
C ALA A 111 1.17 32.20 -17.83
N GLU A 112 0.00 32.42 -18.43
CA GLU A 112 -0.31 33.54 -19.31
C GLU A 112 -1.60 34.21 -18.83
N VAL A 113 -1.71 35.52 -19.05
CA VAL A 113 -2.93 36.27 -18.71
C VAL A 113 -3.63 36.63 -20.02
N LYS A 114 -4.86 36.15 -20.18
CA LYS A 114 -5.72 36.46 -21.32
C LYS A 114 -7.02 37.05 -20.81
N ASP A 115 -7.39 38.24 -21.30
CA ASP A 115 -8.60 38.96 -20.88
C ASP A 115 -8.71 39.12 -19.35
N PHE A 116 -7.60 39.48 -18.70
CA PHE A 116 -7.49 39.61 -17.24
C PHE A 116 -7.77 38.32 -16.44
N GLN A 117 -7.80 37.16 -17.10
CA GLN A 117 -7.89 35.86 -16.44
C GLN A 117 -6.56 35.10 -16.57
N PRO A 118 -6.04 34.50 -15.49
CA PRO A 118 -4.86 33.65 -15.59
C PRO A 118 -5.21 32.33 -16.27
N TYR A 119 -4.34 31.87 -17.15
CA TYR A 119 -4.38 30.58 -17.85
C TYR A 119 -3.01 29.92 -17.75
N TYR A 120 -2.99 28.60 -17.79
CA TYR A 120 -1.76 27.85 -18.07
C TYR A 120 -1.84 27.34 -19.49
N VAL A 121 -0.93 27.81 -20.34
CA VAL A 121 -0.88 27.49 -21.78
C VAL A 121 0.33 26.61 -22.06
N PHE A 122 0.12 25.54 -22.82
CA PHE A 122 1.14 24.59 -23.19
C PHE A 122 2.01 25.14 -24.33
N ASN A 123 3.33 25.03 -24.18
CA ASN A 123 4.27 25.35 -25.23
C ASN A 123 4.63 24.10 -26.06
N PRO A 124 4.31 24.06 -27.37
CA PRO A 124 4.59 22.92 -28.26
C PRO A 124 6.06 22.47 -28.32
N ARG A 125 7.01 23.34 -27.95
CA ARG A 125 8.44 22.98 -27.90
C ARG A 125 8.74 21.90 -26.87
N HIS A 126 7.91 21.75 -25.84
CA HIS A 126 8.07 20.77 -24.78
C HIS A 126 7.32 19.45 -25.07
N ARG A 127 6.99 19.16 -26.33
CA ARG A 127 6.27 17.91 -26.68
C ARG A 127 7.05 16.64 -26.31
N THR A 128 8.38 16.67 -26.40
CA THR A 128 9.22 15.54 -25.97
C THR A 128 9.17 15.37 -24.45
N ASP A 129 9.30 16.47 -23.69
CA ASP A 129 9.19 16.47 -22.23
C ASP A 129 7.81 15.96 -21.79
N LEU A 130 6.73 16.37 -22.49
CA LEU A 130 5.36 15.91 -22.24
C LEU A 130 5.22 14.39 -22.39
N ARG A 131 5.79 13.80 -23.45
CA ARG A 131 5.75 12.35 -23.69
C ARG A 131 6.49 11.58 -22.59
N ILE A 132 7.67 12.05 -22.23
CA ILE A 132 8.49 11.44 -21.18
C ILE A 132 7.75 11.54 -19.84
N GLY A 133 7.25 12.73 -19.51
CA GLY A 133 6.54 12.98 -18.27
C GLY A 133 5.24 12.17 -18.18
N ALA A 134 4.49 12.00 -19.27
CA ALA A 134 3.29 11.16 -19.31
C ALA A 134 3.62 9.69 -19.04
N ALA A 135 4.65 9.14 -19.69
CA ALA A 135 5.09 7.77 -19.46
C ALA A 135 5.51 7.52 -18.00
N ILE A 136 6.23 8.47 -17.39
CA ILE A 136 6.60 8.38 -15.97
C ILE A 136 5.38 8.47 -15.05
N LEU A 137 4.39 9.30 -15.37
CA LEU A 137 3.13 9.37 -14.61
C LEU A 137 2.39 8.03 -14.64
N GLU A 138 2.28 7.39 -15.80
CA GLU A 138 1.67 6.07 -15.96
C GLU A 138 2.39 5.02 -15.11
N GLU A 139 3.73 4.93 -15.23
CA GLU A 139 4.54 4.02 -14.43
C GLU A 139 4.29 4.18 -12.92
N VAL A 140 4.27 5.42 -12.44
CA VAL A 140 4.12 5.71 -11.01
C VAL A 140 2.70 5.41 -10.52
N ILE A 141 1.67 5.76 -11.31
CA ILE A 141 0.29 5.45 -10.97
C ILE A 141 0.11 3.93 -10.88
N ASP A 142 0.61 3.17 -11.85
CA ASP A 142 0.55 1.71 -11.85
C ASP A 142 1.24 1.09 -10.63
N LEU A 143 2.43 1.60 -10.27
CA LEU A 143 3.17 1.12 -9.11
C LEU A 143 2.41 1.38 -7.80
N GLU A 144 1.85 2.58 -7.65
CA GLU A 144 1.16 2.95 -6.43
C GLU A 144 -0.22 2.24 -6.33
N GLU A 145 -0.92 2.02 -7.43
CA GLU A 145 -2.15 1.22 -7.44
C GLU A 145 -1.89 -0.23 -7.01
N LYS A 146 -0.84 -0.87 -7.55
CA LYS A 146 -0.42 -2.22 -7.13
C LYS A 146 -0.07 -2.26 -5.65
N LYS A 147 0.57 -1.22 -5.12
CA LYS A 147 0.90 -1.10 -3.70
C LYS A 147 -0.35 -0.93 -2.83
N GLN A 148 -1.28 -0.08 -3.25
CA GLN A 148 -2.57 0.10 -2.57
C GLN A 148 -3.39 -1.20 -2.56
N GLU A 149 -3.42 -1.95 -3.65
CA GLU A 149 -4.12 -3.23 -3.72
C GLU A 149 -3.55 -4.24 -2.72
N ARG A 150 -2.21 -4.37 -2.64
CA ARG A 150 -1.53 -5.24 -1.66
C ARG A 150 -1.87 -4.86 -0.23
N LEU A 151 -1.86 -3.57 0.09
CA LEU A 151 -2.21 -3.08 1.42
C LEU A 151 -3.68 -3.32 1.75
N LYS A 152 -4.59 -3.09 0.80
CA LYS A 152 -6.03 -3.36 0.97
C LYS A 152 -6.29 -4.84 1.20
N ARG A 153 -5.62 -5.70 0.43
CA ARG A 153 -5.70 -7.16 0.57
C ARG A 153 -5.20 -7.63 1.93
N SER A 154 -4.01 -7.20 2.35
CA SER A 154 -3.45 -7.55 3.67
C SER A 154 -4.36 -7.09 4.81
N ARG A 155 -4.90 -5.87 4.74
CA ARG A 155 -5.84 -5.35 5.75
C ARG A 155 -7.16 -6.12 5.77
N ALA A 156 -7.65 -6.56 4.61
CA ALA A 156 -8.87 -7.36 4.52
C ALA A 156 -8.65 -8.77 5.10
N GLU A 157 -7.50 -9.39 4.81
CA GLU A 157 -7.10 -10.70 5.35
C GLU A 157 -6.94 -10.64 6.88
N GLU A 158 -6.28 -9.61 7.42
CA GLU A 158 -6.16 -9.40 8.87
C GLU A 158 -7.53 -9.23 9.53
N ARG A 159 -8.41 -8.40 8.93
CA ARG A 159 -9.77 -8.20 9.43
C ARG A 159 -10.59 -9.48 9.39
N ALA A 160 -10.47 -10.28 8.35
CA ALA A 160 -11.15 -11.56 8.22
C ALA A 160 -10.64 -12.59 9.23
N ALA A 161 -9.33 -12.66 9.45
CA ALA A 161 -8.72 -13.52 10.46
C ALA A 161 -9.18 -13.14 11.88
N ALA A 162 -9.20 -11.84 12.20
CA ALA A 162 -9.71 -11.34 13.48
C ALA A 162 -11.20 -11.68 13.67
N ALA A 163 -12.02 -11.53 12.63
CA ALA A 163 -13.44 -11.89 12.68
C ALA A 163 -13.66 -13.41 12.85
N ALA A 164 -12.89 -14.24 12.15
CA ALA A 164 -12.93 -15.69 12.27
C ALA A 164 -12.50 -16.15 13.68
N ALA A 165 -11.44 -15.56 14.23
CA ALA A 165 -11.00 -15.82 15.60
C ALA A 165 -12.10 -15.48 16.62
N ALA A 166 -12.75 -14.31 16.49
CA ALA A 166 -13.84 -13.92 17.36
C ALA A 166 -15.05 -14.87 17.27
N GLN A 167 -15.38 -15.35 16.06
CA GLN A 167 -16.44 -16.35 15.87
C GLN A 167 -16.08 -17.70 16.49
N ASN A 168 -14.84 -18.15 16.33
CA ASN A 168 -14.37 -19.41 16.92
C ASN A 168 -14.41 -19.37 18.45
N VAL A 169 -13.99 -18.26 19.06
CA VAL A 169 -14.10 -18.05 20.52
C VAL A 169 -15.57 -18.11 20.96
N LYS A 170 -16.47 -17.46 20.21
CA LYS A 170 -17.91 -17.49 20.52
C LYS A 170 -18.49 -18.90 20.41
N LEU A 171 -18.12 -19.66 19.39
CA LEU A 171 -18.58 -21.04 19.21
C LEU A 171 -18.04 -21.95 20.33
N ALA A 172 -16.74 -21.85 20.66
CA ALA A 172 -16.13 -22.59 21.75
C ALA A 172 -16.83 -22.32 23.09
N PHE A 173 -17.18 -21.06 23.37
CA PHE A 173 -17.93 -20.70 24.58
C PHE A 173 -19.33 -21.34 24.62
N LEU A 174 -20.04 -21.37 23.48
CA LEU A 174 -21.37 -22.00 23.40
C LEU A 174 -21.29 -23.51 23.58
N ASP A 175 -20.26 -24.15 23.02
CA ASP A 175 -20.07 -25.59 23.12
C ASP A 175 -19.61 -26.01 24.53
N ASP A 176 -18.76 -25.21 25.19
CA ASP A 176 -18.41 -25.43 26.60
C ASP A 176 -19.65 -25.34 27.50
N ARG A 177 -20.49 -24.33 27.29
CA ARG A 177 -21.75 -24.17 28.04
C ARG A 177 -22.70 -25.36 27.84
N LYS A 178 -22.83 -25.87 26.61
CA LYS A 178 -23.64 -27.07 26.33
C LYS A 178 -23.05 -28.31 26.99
N THR A 179 -21.73 -28.47 26.91
CA THR A 179 -21.01 -29.62 27.49
C THR A 179 -21.17 -29.65 29.01
N LYS A 180 -21.02 -28.49 29.66
CA LYS A 180 -21.28 -28.34 31.10
C LYS A 180 -22.73 -28.70 31.44
N ALA A 181 -23.70 -28.17 30.70
CA ALA A 181 -25.12 -28.48 30.94
C ALA A 181 -25.44 -29.98 30.80
N LEU A 182 -24.85 -30.67 29.81
CA LEU A 182 -24.99 -32.12 29.64
C LEU A 182 -24.34 -32.90 30.79
N ARG A 183 -23.17 -32.45 31.27
CA ARG A 183 -22.46 -33.05 32.40
C ARG A 183 -23.26 -32.91 33.70
N ASP A 184 -23.75 -31.72 33.98
CA ASP A 184 -24.57 -31.41 35.16
C ASP A 184 -25.87 -32.23 35.15
N SER A 185 -26.52 -32.39 33.98
CA SER A 185 -27.71 -33.22 33.82
C SER A 185 -27.43 -34.69 34.13
N ARG A 186 -26.32 -35.24 33.63
CA ARG A 186 -25.91 -36.63 33.89
C ARG A 186 -25.54 -36.85 35.36
N GLU A 187 -24.86 -35.89 35.98
CA GLU A 187 -24.52 -35.95 37.40
C GLU A 187 -25.77 -35.90 38.27
N ARG A 188 -26.69 -34.98 38.00
CA ARG A 188 -27.98 -34.89 38.71
C ARG A 188 -28.79 -36.18 38.58
N ALA A 189 -28.83 -36.79 37.39
CA ALA A 189 -29.49 -38.09 37.21
C ALA A 189 -28.82 -39.21 38.04
N ARG A 190 -27.48 -39.23 38.12
CA ARG A 190 -26.74 -40.17 38.96
C ARG A 190 -26.97 -39.95 40.46
N GLN A 191 -26.95 -38.69 40.92
CA GLN A 191 -27.24 -38.36 42.31
C GLN A 191 -28.67 -38.73 42.69
N ASN A 192 -29.65 -38.49 41.82
CA ASN A 192 -31.04 -38.92 42.06
C ASN A 192 -31.17 -40.45 42.13
N ALA A 193 -30.41 -41.20 41.33
CA ALA A 193 -30.40 -42.67 41.39
C ALA A 193 -29.68 -43.21 42.64
N ASN A 194 -28.62 -42.54 43.12
CA ASN A 194 -27.83 -42.96 44.27
C ASN A 194 -28.35 -42.42 45.62
N GLY A 195 -29.10 -41.31 45.59
CA GLY A 195 -29.77 -40.69 46.75
C GLY A 195 -30.93 -41.52 47.32
N GLY A 196 -31.25 -42.66 46.70
CA GLY A 196 -32.11 -43.68 47.28
C GLY A 196 -31.40 -44.62 48.27
N HIS A 197 -30.07 -44.53 48.45
CA HIS A 197 -29.29 -45.33 49.40
C HIS A 197 -28.30 -44.46 50.20
N GLN A 198 -28.81 -43.71 51.18
CA GLN A 198 -28.00 -43.32 52.33
C GLN A 198 -28.70 -43.79 53.61
N THR A 199 -28.20 -44.90 54.15
CA THR A 199 -28.30 -45.26 55.56
C THR A 199 -27.48 -44.28 56.40
N PRO A 200 -28.03 -43.71 57.48
CA PRO A 200 -27.26 -42.88 58.40
C PRO A 200 -26.56 -43.78 59.43
N SER A 201 -25.25 -43.63 59.57
CA SER A 201 -24.53 -44.15 60.74
C SER A 201 -23.47 -43.14 61.18
N HIS A 202 -23.74 -42.51 62.33
CA HIS A 202 -22.74 -41.86 63.17
C HIS A 202 -21.77 -42.89 63.74
N THR A 203 -20.48 -42.57 63.84
CA THR A 203 -19.66 -42.74 65.06
C THR A 203 -18.36 -41.93 64.96
N ALA A 204 -17.98 -41.33 66.07
CA ALA A 204 -16.75 -40.58 66.31
C ALA A 204 -15.57 -41.51 66.65
N SER A 205 -14.35 -41.13 66.29
CA SER A 205 -13.15 -41.28 67.14
C SER A 205 -11.93 -40.54 66.57
N ASP A 206 -11.21 -39.85 67.45
CA ASP A 206 -9.85 -39.31 67.29
C ASP A 206 -8.86 -40.24 66.58
N ARG A 207 -7.92 -39.66 65.82
CA ARG A 207 -6.47 -39.61 66.13
C ARG A 207 -5.64 -39.07 64.96
N ASP A 208 -5.01 -37.93 65.21
CA ASP A 208 -3.58 -37.63 65.03
C ASP A 208 -2.72 -38.59 64.18
N THR A 209 -2.28 -38.17 62.98
CA THR A 209 -0.86 -38.22 62.51
C THR A 209 -0.70 -37.62 61.09
N SER A 210 0.20 -36.63 60.95
CA SER A 210 0.84 -36.20 59.68
C SER A 210 1.81 -37.30 59.15
N PRO A 211 2.27 -37.37 57.87
CA PRO A 211 2.81 -36.26 57.06
C PRO A 211 2.57 -36.28 55.52
N LEU A 212 3.05 -35.20 54.88
CA LEU A 212 3.09 -34.81 53.46
C LEU A 212 3.57 -35.90 52.46
N PRO A 213 3.30 -35.73 51.15
CA PRO A 213 4.32 -35.11 50.29
C PRO A 213 3.79 -34.04 49.31
N GLU A 214 4.71 -33.13 48.98
CA GLU A 214 4.63 -32.05 48.00
C GLU A 214 4.20 -32.53 46.61
N ILE A 215 3.24 -31.83 46.00
CA ILE A 215 3.07 -31.81 44.55
C ILE A 215 3.07 -30.35 44.12
N GLY A 216 4.19 -29.96 43.50
CA GLY A 216 4.50 -28.62 43.05
C GLY A 216 3.54 -28.11 41.99
N MET A 217 3.06 -26.89 42.21
CA MET A 217 2.38 -26.06 41.21
C MET A 217 3.44 -25.25 40.45
N PRO A 218 3.67 -25.45 39.14
CA PRO A 218 4.38 -24.47 38.34
C PRO A 218 3.43 -23.31 38.02
N GLY A 219 3.48 -22.28 38.86
CA GLY A 219 3.05 -20.95 38.47
C GLY A 219 4.01 -20.37 37.43
N ILE A 220 3.56 -20.27 36.19
CA ILE A 220 4.21 -19.40 35.19
C ILE A 220 3.43 -18.10 35.20
N GLY A 221 3.94 -17.14 35.97
CA GLY A 221 3.57 -15.74 35.84
C GLY A 221 4.08 -15.23 34.50
N HIS A 222 3.16 -14.96 33.57
CA HIS A 222 3.42 -13.98 32.53
C HIS A 222 2.91 -12.63 33.01
N SER A 223 3.86 -11.82 33.46
CA SER A 223 3.70 -10.40 33.69
C SER A 223 3.27 -9.74 32.38
N LEU A 224 2.09 -9.12 32.41
CA LEU A 224 1.68 -8.15 31.39
C LEU A 224 2.63 -6.96 31.50
N ALA A 225 3.57 -6.84 30.57
CA ALA A 225 4.22 -5.57 30.30
C ALA A 225 3.17 -4.65 29.68
N SER A 226 2.68 -3.73 30.50
CA SER A 226 1.93 -2.56 30.05
C SER A 226 2.82 -1.74 29.11
N PRO A 227 2.31 -1.27 27.96
CA PRO A 227 2.94 -0.17 27.25
C PRO A 227 2.63 1.12 28.01
N ASP A 228 3.65 1.79 28.53
CA ASP A 228 3.56 3.19 28.93
C ASP A 228 3.22 4.05 27.70
N PRO A 229 2.18 4.89 27.75
CA PRO A 229 2.08 6.05 26.89
C PRO A 229 2.76 7.23 27.59
N ASP A 230 4.00 7.52 27.18
CA ASP A 230 4.62 8.81 27.49
C ASP A 230 3.81 9.91 26.79
N VAL A 231 3.10 10.67 27.61
CA VAL A 231 2.40 11.91 27.27
C VAL A 231 3.22 13.08 27.82
N ASP A 232 3.56 13.96 26.88
CA ASP A 232 3.93 15.37 27.01
C ASP A 232 5.20 15.76 27.80
N GLN A 233 6.07 16.51 27.12
CA GLN A 233 6.26 17.96 27.29
C GLN A 233 7.68 18.34 26.85
N HIS A 234 7.83 19.09 25.76
CA HIS A 234 8.86 20.13 25.63
C HIS A 234 8.44 21.15 24.55
N GLU A 235 8.23 22.37 25.05
CA GLU A 235 8.35 23.71 24.46
C GLU A 235 8.45 23.90 22.93
#